data_AF-A0A7C0WLT0-F1
#
_entry.id   AF-A0A7C0WLT0-F1
#
_cell.length_a   1.000
_cell.length_b   1.000
_cell.length_c   1.000
_cell.angle_alpha   90.00
_cell.angle_beta   90.00
_cell.angle_gamma   90.00
#
_symmetry.space_group_name_H-M   'P 1'
#
loop_
_entity.id
_entity.type
_entity.pdbx_description
1 polymer ?
#
loop_
_entity_poly.entity_id
_entity_poly.type
_entity_poly.pdbx_seq_one_letter_code
_entity_poly.pdbx_strand_id
1 'polypeptide(L)'
;SIVRMVLDQDSMPIDVGRRTRTIPPALRRALDYRDQGCVWKGCTAPVSWCDAHHVIHWAQGGETTLDNLILLCRTHHTRIHKLHPHDNPRNYLRDTRAKHETRPPDT
;
A
#
# COMPACT_ATOMS: atom_id res chain seq x y z
N SER A 1 13.48 1.40 -23.66
CA SER A 1 12.17 1.46 -22.99
C SER A 1 11.87 2.87 -22.53
N ILE A 2 10.75 3.42 -22.96
CA ILE A 2 10.26 4.74 -22.56
C ILE A 2 9.52 4.59 -21.22
N VAL A 3 9.73 5.53 -20.29
CA VAL A 3 9.19 5.52 -18.94
C VAL A 3 8.34 6.75 -18.79
N ARG A 4 7.06 6.59 -18.45
CA ARG A 4 6.17 7.72 -18.20
C ARG A 4 6.28 8.05 -16.72
N MET A 5 6.77 9.24 -16.39
CA MET A 5 6.75 9.79 -15.04
C MET A 5 5.56 10.74 -14.95
N VAL A 6 4.58 10.43 -14.10
CA VAL A 6 3.55 11.40 -13.72
C VAL A 6 4.02 12.05 -12.42
N LEU A 7 4.35 13.34 -12.50
CA LEU A 7 4.68 14.19 -11.36
C LEU A 7 3.39 14.83 -10.84
N ASP A 8 3.20 14.88 -9.53
CA ASP A 8 2.24 15.81 -8.91
C ASP A 8 2.78 17.25 -8.94
N GLN A 9 1.98 18.20 -8.44
CA GLN A 9 2.37 19.63 -8.38
C GLN A 9 3.57 19.89 -7.45
N ASP A 10 3.97 18.91 -6.62
CA ASP A 10 5.08 18.97 -5.67
C ASP A 10 6.30 18.14 -6.12
N SER A 11 6.35 17.71 -7.38
CA SER A 11 7.46 16.94 -7.97
C SER A 11 7.75 15.60 -7.28
N MET A 12 6.74 14.95 -6.68
CA MET A 12 6.91 13.63 -6.09
C MET A 12 6.59 12.52 -7.11
N PRO A 13 7.48 11.55 -7.33
CA PRO A 13 7.21 10.45 -8.27
C PRO A 13 6.13 9.52 -7.70
N ILE A 14 4.94 9.52 -8.32
CA ILE A 14 3.80 8.67 -7.91
C ILE A 14 3.77 7.32 -8.63
N ASP A 15 4.56 7.13 -9.69
CA ASP A 15 4.52 5.89 -10.47
C ASP A 15 5.92 5.32 -10.77
N VAL A 16 6.21 4.20 -10.12
CA VAL A 16 7.39 3.36 -10.36
C VAL A 16 6.94 1.97 -10.81
N GLY A 17 6.20 1.89 -11.92
CA GLY A 17 5.80 0.61 -12.52
C GLY A 17 6.91 -0.46 -12.49
N ARG A 18 6.53 -1.71 -12.13
CA ARG A 18 7.24 -3.03 -12.02
C ARG A 18 8.75 -3.13 -11.73
N ARG A 19 9.54 -2.06 -11.71
CA ARG A 19 11.00 -2.10 -11.81
C ARG A 19 11.70 -2.57 -10.55
N THR A 20 11.06 -2.46 -9.39
CA THR A 20 11.66 -2.89 -8.12
C THR A 20 10.65 -3.59 -7.23
N ARG A 21 11.06 -4.73 -6.67
CA ARG A 21 10.40 -5.35 -5.50
C ARG A 21 10.58 -4.47 -4.26
N THR A 22 11.69 -3.73 -4.20
CA THR A 22 11.98 -2.75 -3.16
C THR A 22 11.02 -1.58 -3.27
N ILE A 23 10.34 -1.26 -2.17
CA ILE A 23 9.42 -0.13 -2.07
C ILE A 23 10.23 1.16 -1.97
N PRO A 24 10.05 2.13 -2.88
CA PRO A 24 10.76 3.41 -2.80
C PRO A 24 10.44 4.17 -1.51
N PRO A 25 11.37 4.98 -0.98
CA PRO A 25 11.13 5.76 0.25
C PRO A 25 9.91 6.69 0.17
N ALA A 26 9.65 7.31 -0.99
CA ALA A 26 8.47 8.15 -1.17
C ALA A 26 7.16 7.35 -1.02
N LEU A 27 7.11 6.17 -1.63
CA LEU A 27 5.97 5.28 -1.54
C LEU A 27 5.78 4.74 -0.12
N ARG A 28 6.88 4.46 0.59
CA ARG A 28 6.84 4.10 2.01
C ARG A 28 6.24 5.21 2.86
N ARG A 29 6.65 6.48 2.68
CA ARG A 29 6.05 7.61 3.41
C ARG A 29 4.56 7.77 3.14
N ALA A 30 4.14 7.60 1.88
CA ALA A 30 2.73 7.63 1.51
C ALA A 30 1.93 6.51 2.21
N LEU A 31 2.50 5.29 2.30
CA LEU A 31 1.90 4.19 3.07
C LEU A 31 1.81 4.50 4.57
N ASP A 32 2.87 5.03 5.16
CA ASP A 32 2.89 5.40 6.58
C ASP A 32 1.78 6.43 6.89
N TYR A 33 1.62 7.44 6.03
CA TYR A 33 0.57 8.45 6.14
C TYR A 33 -0.84 7.86 5.96
N ARG A 34 -1.07 7.09 4.90
CA ARG A 34 -2.39 6.53 4.58
C ARG A 34 -2.83 5.49 5.60
N ASP A 35 -1.95 4.56 5.92
CA ASP A 35 -2.29 3.39 6.71
C ASP A 35 -2.21 3.71 8.21
N GLN A 36 -1.26 4.51 8.71
CA GLN A 36 -1.15 4.76 10.17
C GLN A 36 -0.97 3.46 10.99
N GLY A 37 -0.27 2.47 10.44
CA GLY A 37 0.02 1.18 11.12
C GLY A 37 -0.54 -0.02 10.38
N CYS A 38 -0.65 -1.15 11.07
CA CYS A 38 -1.12 -2.39 10.46
C CYS A 38 -2.58 -2.27 10.02
N VAL A 39 -2.89 -2.59 8.76
CA VAL A 39 -4.23 -2.46 8.22
C VAL A 39 -5.16 -3.64 8.52
N TRP A 40 -4.68 -4.64 9.25
CA TRP A 40 -5.53 -5.74 9.68
C TRP A 40 -6.61 -5.24 10.65
N LYS A 41 -7.87 -5.63 10.46
CA LYS A 41 -8.99 -5.19 11.30
C LYS A 41 -8.74 -5.54 12.77
N GLY A 42 -8.87 -4.54 13.63
CA GLY A 42 -8.65 -4.67 15.07
C GLY A 42 -7.17 -4.69 15.50
N CYS A 43 -6.22 -4.60 14.58
CA CYS A 43 -4.81 -4.47 14.94
C CYS A 43 -4.44 -3.01 15.22
N THR A 44 -3.68 -2.78 16.28
CA THR A 44 -3.19 -1.46 16.71
C THR A 44 -1.68 -1.31 16.58
N ALA A 45 -1.02 -2.24 15.89
CA ALA A 45 0.43 -2.20 15.71
C ALA A 45 0.86 -0.93 14.97
N PRO A 46 1.86 -0.18 15.49
CA PRO A 46 2.30 1.07 14.91
C PRO A 46 3.04 0.86 13.59
N VAL A 47 3.21 1.94 12.82
CA VAL A 47 3.93 1.96 11.54
C VAL A 47 5.34 1.38 11.66
N SER A 48 6.04 1.65 12.77
CA SER A 48 7.41 1.17 13.02
C SER A 48 7.52 -0.36 13.11
N TRP A 49 6.40 -1.06 13.29
CA TRP A 49 6.34 -2.52 13.35
C TRP A 49 5.86 -3.15 12.04
N CYS A 50 5.60 -2.32 11.03
CA CYS A 50 4.95 -2.73 9.80
C CYS A 50 5.92 -2.73 8.61
N ASP A 51 5.72 -3.74 7.76
CA ASP A 51 6.30 -3.84 6.44
C ASP A 51 5.22 -3.59 5.38
N ALA A 52 5.64 -3.09 4.23
CA ALA A 52 4.79 -2.95 3.06
C ALA A 52 4.59 -4.32 2.39
N HIS A 53 3.34 -4.63 2.06
CA HIS A 53 2.90 -5.89 1.48
C HIS A 53 2.15 -5.64 0.18
N HIS A 54 2.51 -6.36 -0.88
CA HIS A 54 1.77 -6.36 -2.15
C HIS A 54 0.50 -7.22 -2.06
N VAL A 55 -0.68 -6.60 -2.21
CA VAL A 55 -1.98 -7.29 -2.19
C VAL A 55 -2.11 -8.26 -3.36
N ILE A 56 -1.87 -7.78 -4.58
CA ILE A 56 -1.55 -8.64 -5.72
C ILE A 56 -0.06 -8.90 -5.64
N HIS A 57 0.34 -10.14 -5.40
CA HIS A 57 1.74 -10.48 -5.21
C HIS A 57 2.60 -10.03 -6.40
N TRP A 58 3.78 -9.46 -6.09
CA TRP A 58 4.74 -9.04 -7.12
C TRP A 58 5.12 -10.19 -8.07
N ALA A 59 5.28 -11.40 -7.55
CA ALA A 59 5.57 -12.60 -8.35
C ALA A 59 4.44 -12.98 -9.32
N GLN A 60 3.21 -12.55 -9.04
CA GLN A 60 2.03 -12.75 -9.88
C GLN A 60 1.76 -11.55 -10.81
N GLY A 61 2.71 -10.61 -10.91
CA GLY A 61 2.58 -9.42 -11.77
C GLY A 61 2.01 -8.20 -11.07
N GLY A 62 1.84 -8.22 -9.75
CA GLY A 62 1.40 -7.04 -9.00
C GLY A 62 2.40 -5.89 -9.05
N GLU A 63 1.89 -4.69 -9.27
CA GLU A 63 2.72 -3.49 -9.40
C GLU A 63 3.14 -2.92 -8.03
N THR A 64 4.25 -2.20 -8.02
CA THR A 64 4.73 -1.46 -6.84
C THR A 64 4.09 -0.07 -6.85
N THR A 65 2.80 0.00 -6.57
CA THR A 65 2.01 1.24 -6.52
C THR A 65 1.33 1.39 -5.16
N LEU A 66 0.89 2.60 -4.83
CA LEU A 66 0.25 2.86 -3.54
C LEU A 66 -1.01 2.00 -3.37
N ASP A 67 -1.80 1.85 -4.43
CA ASP A 67 -3.05 1.08 -4.43
C ASP A 67 -2.88 -0.42 -4.24
N ASN A 68 -1.73 -0.97 -4.64
CA ASN A 68 -1.42 -2.39 -4.50
C ASN A 68 -0.61 -2.72 -3.24
N LEU A 69 -0.21 -1.72 -2.47
CA LEU A 69 0.58 -1.91 -1.25
C LEU A 69 -0.24 -1.59 -0.01
N ILE A 70 0.02 -2.30 1.09
CA ILE A 70 -0.55 -2.04 2.42
C ILE A 70 0.50 -2.28 3.51
N LEU A 71 0.33 -1.65 4.68
CA LEU A 71 1.17 -1.92 5.85
C LEU A 71 0.62 -3.08 6.70
N LEU A 72 1.47 -4.06 6.99
CA LEU A 72 1.16 -5.17 7.88
C LEU A 72 2.27 -5.37 8.91
N CYS A 73 1.89 -5.60 10.18
CA CYS A 73 2.86 -6.05 11.18
C CYS A 73 3.34 -7.46 10.87
N ARG A 74 4.51 -7.86 11.39
CA ARG A 74 5.11 -9.19 11.10
C ARG A 74 4.14 -10.37 11.25
N THR A 75 3.32 -10.38 12.30
CA THR A 75 2.30 -11.41 12.55
C THR A 75 1.28 -11.48 11.42
N HIS A 76 0.69 -10.34 11.05
CA HIS A 76 -0.32 -10.28 9.99
C HIS A 76 0.26 -10.42 8.59
N HIS A 77 1.51 -9.99 8.39
CA HIS A 77 2.24 -10.18 7.15
C HIS A 77 2.50 -11.67 6.88
N THR A 78 2.82 -12.45 7.92
CA THR A 78 2.91 -13.91 7.77
C THR A 78 1.53 -14.56 7.58
N ARG A 79 0.52 -14.07 8.31
CA ARG A 79 -0.85 -14.61 8.25
C ARG A 79 -1.48 -14.43 6.87
N ILE A 80 -1.32 -13.26 6.23
CA ILE A 80 -1.95 -12.98 4.94
C ILE A 80 -1.45 -13.92 3.84
N HIS A 81 -0.19 -14.34 3.87
CA HIS A 81 0.35 -15.33 2.94
C HIS A 81 -0.22 -16.75 3.11
N LYS A 82 -0.91 -17.02 4.23
CA LYS A 82 -1.56 -18.30 4.51
C LYS A 82 -3.05 -18.29 4.18
N LEU A 83 -3.63 -17.13 3.89
CA LEU A 83 -5.03 -17.02 3.48
C LEU A 83 -5.19 -17.48 2.02
N HIS A 84 -6.37 -17.99 1.67
CA HIS A 84 -6.58 -18.51 0.33
C HIS A 84 -6.69 -17.36 -0.69
N PRO A 85 -6.23 -17.54 -1.94
CA PRO A 85 -6.28 -16.50 -2.98
C PRO A 85 -7.68 -15.96 -3.30
N HIS A 86 -8.73 -16.70 -2.91
CA HIS A 86 -10.13 -16.33 -3.12
C HIS A 86 -10.76 -15.63 -1.91
N ASP A 87 -10.05 -15.50 -0.80
CA ASP A 87 -10.56 -14.80 0.38
C ASP A 87 -10.61 -13.30 0.09
N ASN A 88 -11.79 -12.70 0.25
CA ASN A 88 -11.96 -11.27 0.02
C ASN A 88 -11.15 -10.48 1.07
N PRO A 89 -10.16 -9.66 0.66
CA PRO A 89 -9.33 -8.89 1.59
C PRO A 89 -10.12 -7.92 2.48
N ARG A 90 -11.30 -7.48 2.03
CA ARG A 90 -12.21 -6.62 2.82
C ARG A 90 -12.73 -7.33 4.07
N ASN A 91 -12.61 -8.64 4.19
CA ASN A 91 -13.03 -9.37 5.38
C ASN A 91 -12.10 -9.11 6.56
N TYR A 92 -10.79 -8.98 6.32
CA TYR A 92 -9.76 -8.92 7.37
C TYR A 92 -8.88 -7.67 7.31
N LEU A 93 -8.95 -6.86 6.26
CA LEU A 93 -8.29 -5.56 6.16
C LEU A 93 -9.29 -4.42 6.38
N ARG A 94 -8.86 -3.34 7.03
CA ARG A 94 -9.61 -2.07 7.08
C ARG A 94 -9.60 -1.38 5.72
N ASP A 95 -10.59 -0.53 5.46
CA ASP A 95 -10.59 0.29 4.25
C ASP A 95 -9.52 1.38 4.37
N THR A 96 -8.53 1.34 3.48
CA THR A 96 -7.44 2.33 3.40
C THR A 96 -7.69 3.39 2.34
N ARG A 97 -8.71 3.23 1.47
CA ARG A 97 -9.05 4.16 0.39
C ARG A 97 -9.90 5.33 0.86
N ALA A 98 -10.72 5.14 1.89
CA ALA A 98 -11.65 6.14 2.40
C ALA A 98 -11.01 7.44 2.96
N LYS A 99 -9.67 7.54 3.04
CA LYS A 99 -8.97 8.72 3.59
C LYS A 99 -8.47 9.72 2.54
N HIS A 100 -8.60 9.44 1.25
CA HIS A 100 -8.20 10.36 0.18
C HIS A 100 -9.36 11.21 -0.38
N GLU A 101 -10.60 11.01 0.08
CA GLU A 101 -11.79 11.71 -0.46
C GLU A 101 -12.11 13.04 0.21
N THR A 102 -11.29 13.55 1.15
CA THR A 102 -11.45 14.91 1.68
C THR A 102 -10.57 15.91 0.93
N ARG A 103 -10.83 16.11 -0.37
CA ARG A 103 -10.51 17.37 -1.04
C ARG A 103 -11.79 18.20 -1.05
N PRO A 104 -11.83 19.41 -0.46
CA PRO A 104 -12.99 20.29 -0.66
C PRO A 104 -13.14 20.60 -2.16
N PRO A 105 -14.36 20.74 -2.69
CA PRO A 105 -14.55 21.20 -4.06
C PRO A 105 -13.89 22.57 -4.20
N ASP A 106 -13.07 22.74 -5.22
CA ASP A 106 -12.42 24.01 -5.54
C ASP A 106 -13.52 25.09 -5.70
N THR A 107 -13.52 26.08 -4.81
CA THR A 107 -14.20 27.39 -5.01
C THR A 107 -13.15 28.44 -5.32
#